data_AF-A0A078AD05-F1
#
_entry.id   AF-A0A078AD05-F1
#
_cell.length_a   1.000
_cell.length_b   1.000
_cell.length_c   1.000
_cell.angle_alpha   90.00
_cell.angle_beta   90.00
_cell.angle_gamma   90.00
#
_symmetry.space_group_name_H-M   'P 1'
#
loop_
_entity.id
_entity.type
_entity.pdbx_description
1 polymer ?
#
loop_
_entity_poly.entity_id
_entity_poly.type
_entity_poly.pdbx_seq_one_letter_code
_entity_poly.pdbx_strand_id
1 'polypeptide(L)'
;MEDGKFYAMKVQNIKNLMTRVPNNYSIEMVRILREINTFRLSHPNITQFKESYFTFEDEFAIITELAESNLYTFRENTELTNAQIASIMIQILKGTIHLHNQNVMHRDLSPDNILVFQNGQKFKICDFGMAQLLSSSKSFVGKPFFKAPEIDSCEEFSYSTQVDIWSLGVILYYLCTKKCQYQGKSIESIKRQDQTKVILLDDEQKVFEPVLNKMLQLNPALRIDAIQVLLELCKVNNEPQNNNLIEKHIQIEEEKQSQISPFIDDNQNGKGRAIFTDGSVYDGLWKNNIKVGFGRFIFNDGDVYIGEYKDGTRNGYGKYCYNDGNMYEGQWVNDSKEGLGQFKWNDGDQYYGQWANNKRNGVGVFTFKKDIYLGQYMKSKDHAIQMLITNDGGQIEIRRYENGKLVETLLKIENALK
;
A
#
# COMPACT_ATOMS: atom_id res chain seq x y z
N MET A 1 -28.44 3.56 -12.95
CA MET A 1 -28.77 2.44 -12.04
C MET A 1 -30.27 2.50 -11.73
N GLU A 2 -31.01 1.40 -11.84
CA GLU A 2 -32.48 1.30 -11.65
C GLU A 2 -32.87 0.41 -10.44
N ASP A 3 -31.94 0.10 -9.53
CA ASP A 3 -32.15 -0.87 -8.45
C ASP A 3 -32.73 -0.27 -7.14
N GLY A 4 -32.96 1.04 -7.11
CA GLY A 4 -33.47 1.76 -5.93
C GLY A 4 -32.51 1.78 -4.73
N LYS A 5 -31.23 1.44 -4.92
CA LYS A 5 -30.23 1.44 -3.84
C LYS A 5 -29.48 2.76 -3.77
N PHE A 6 -29.05 3.10 -2.55
CA PHE A 6 -28.18 4.25 -2.30
C PHE A 6 -26.71 3.85 -2.41
N TYR A 7 -25.90 4.75 -2.95
CA TYR A 7 -24.47 4.56 -3.19
C TYR A 7 -23.68 5.76 -2.65
N ALA A 8 -22.42 5.54 -2.32
CA ALA A 8 -21.50 6.62 -2.00
C ALA A 8 -20.81 7.08 -3.30
N MET A 9 -20.79 8.39 -3.51
CA MET A 9 -20.08 9.01 -4.63
C MET A 9 -18.97 9.92 -4.09
N LYS A 10 -17.73 9.54 -4.35
CA LYS A 10 -16.55 10.40 -4.11
C LYS A 10 -16.27 11.15 -5.41
N VAL A 11 -16.40 12.47 -5.38
CA VAL A 11 -16.12 13.34 -6.53
C VAL A 11 -14.81 14.06 -6.28
N GLN A 12 -13.85 13.88 -7.19
CA GLN A 12 -12.55 14.51 -7.14
C GLN A 12 -12.47 15.55 -8.26
N ASN A 13 -12.44 16.83 -7.89
CA ASN A 13 -12.24 17.90 -8.87
C ASN A 13 -10.79 17.88 -9.35
N ILE A 14 -10.59 17.52 -10.61
CA ILE A 14 -9.28 17.29 -11.21
C ILE A 14 -8.52 18.62 -11.25
N LYS A 15 -9.17 19.74 -11.57
CA LYS A 15 -8.57 21.10 -11.56
C LYS A 15 -8.01 21.52 -10.19
N ASN A 16 -8.74 21.25 -9.11
CA ASN A 16 -8.29 21.59 -7.75
C ASN A 16 -7.17 20.67 -7.23
N LEU A 17 -7.14 19.41 -7.66
CA LEU A 17 -6.03 18.50 -7.37
C LEU A 17 -4.76 18.94 -8.10
N MET A 18 -4.90 19.42 -9.34
CA MET A 18 -3.82 19.86 -10.22
C MET A 18 -3.17 21.20 -9.83
N THR A 19 -3.85 22.03 -9.04
CA THR A 19 -3.34 23.36 -8.61
C THR A 19 -2.63 23.36 -7.26
N ARG A 20 -2.71 22.27 -6.48
CA ARG A 20 -2.03 22.17 -5.16
C ARG A 20 -0.50 22.07 -5.27
N VAL A 21 0.00 21.57 -6.40
CA VAL A 21 1.41 21.62 -6.79
C VAL A 21 1.44 21.99 -8.27
N PRO A 22 1.98 23.16 -8.67
CA PRO A 22 1.95 23.58 -10.07
C PRO A 22 2.59 22.52 -10.99
N ASN A 23 1.90 22.15 -12.07
CA ASN A 23 2.36 21.23 -13.12
C ASN A 23 2.56 19.75 -12.72
N ASN A 24 1.74 19.21 -11.81
CA ASN A 24 1.88 17.80 -11.37
C ASN A 24 0.70 16.89 -11.69
N TYR A 25 0.07 17.13 -12.84
CA TYR A 25 -1.05 16.35 -13.39
C TYR A 25 -0.81 14.82 -13.36
N SER A 26 0.44 14.43 -13.56
CA SER A 26 0.90 13.06 -13.58
C SER A 26 0.71 12.31 -12.27
N ILE A 27 0.98 12.93 -11.11
CA ILE A 27 0.87 12.24 -9.82
C ILE A 27 -0.60 12.01 -9.44
N GLU A 28 -1.49 12.96 -9.73
CA GLU A 28 -2.92 12.79 -9.45
C GLU A 28 -3.54 11.73 -10.38
N MET A 29 -3.15 11.68 -11.65
CA MET A 29 -3.54 10.59 -12.54
C MET A 29 -2.98 9.22 -12.10
N VAL A 30 -1.75 9.18 -11.57
CA VAL A 30 -1.20 7.98 -10.93
C VAL A 30 -2.05 7.54 -9.73
N ARG A 31 -2.50 8.48 -8.89
CA ARG A 31 -3.38 8.18 -7.74
C ARG A 31 -4.73 7.65 -8.18
N ILE A 32 -5.36 8.30 -9.16
CA ILE A 32 -6.62 7.85 -9.76
C ILE A 32 -6.45 6.44 -10.34
N LEU A 33 -5.38 6.17 -11.07
CA LEU A 33 -5.11 4.82 -11.58
C LEU A 33 -4.81 3.80 -10.47
N ARG A 34 -4.13 4.19 -9.38
CA ARG A 34 -3.95 3.32 -8.21
C ARG A 34 -5.30 2.94 -7.62
N GLU A 35 -6.15 3.93 -7.38
CA GLU A 35 -7.51 3.74 -6.88
C GLU A 35 -8.33 2.87 -7.84
N ILE A 36 -8.22 3.08 -9.17
CA ILE A 36 -8.92 2.24 -10.16
C ILE A 36 -8.42 0.80 -10.18
N ASN A 37 -7.10 0.57 -10.11
CA ASN A 37 -6.57 -0.78 -10.18
C ASN A 37 -6.95 -1.62 -8.95
N THR A 38 -7.18 -1.00 -7.79
CA THR A 38 -7.67 -1.71 -6.60
C THR A 38 -9.15 -2.09 -6.72
N PHE A 39 -9.90 -1.57 -7.70
CA PHE A 39 -11.29 -1.97 -7.97
C PHE A 39 -11.44 -3.42 -8.42
N ARG A 40 -10.35 -4.06 -8.88
CA ARG A 40 -10.35 -5.49 -9.22
C ARG A 40 -10.32 -6.39 -7.99
N LEU A 41 -10.09 -5.83 -6.80
CA LEU A 41 -10.09 -6.57 -5.54
C LEU A 41 -11.53 -6.89 -5.14
N SER A 42 -11.76 -8.15 -4.80
CA SER A 42 -13.06 -8.63 -4.34
C SER A 42 -12.87 -9.37 -3.03
N HIS A 43 -13.24 -8.72 -1.93
CA HIS A 43 -13.15 -9.29 -0.59
C HIS A 43 -14.26 -8.75 0.33
N PRO A 44 -14.86 -9.56 1.23
CA PRO A 44 -15.93 -9.11 2.12
C PRO A 44 -15.59 -7.92 3.04
N ASN A 45 -14.30 -7.72 3.33
CA ASN A 45 -13.75 -6.64 4.16
C ASN A 45 -12.99 -5.56 3.36
N ILE A 46 -13.22 -5.50 2.05
CA ILE A 46 -12.75 -4.41 1.18
C ILE A 46 -13.98 -3.77 0.53
N THR A 47 -14.01 -2.45 0.49
CA THR A 47 -15.14 -1.69 -0.06
C THR A 47 -15.35 -2.04 -1.53
N GLN A 48 -16.56 -2.44 -1.87
CA GLN A 48 -16.92 -2.84 -3.22
C GLN A 48 -17.06 -1.60 -4.10
N PHE A 49 -16.21 -1.54 -5.11
CA PHE A 49 -16.34 -0.61 -6.21
C PHE A 49 -17.50 -1.00 -7.14
N LYS A 50 -18.23 0.00 -7.63
CA LYS A 50 -19.34 -0.18 -8.56
C LYS A 50 -18.99 0.33 -9.95
N GLU A 51 -18.67 1.62 -10.05
CA GLU A 51 -18.30 2.26 -11.30
C GLU A 51 -17.53 3.57 -11.07
N SER A 52 -16.83 4.04 -12.10
CA SER A 52 -16.13 5.31 -12.08
C SER A 52 -16.30 5.97 -13.43
N TYR A 53 -16.45 7.28 -13.45
CA TYR A 53 -16.60 8.05 -14.67
C TYR A 53 -16.03 9.46 -14.51
N PHE A 54 -15.64 10.04 -15.64
CA PHE A 54 -15.29 11.45 -15.72
C PHE A 54 -16.57 12.25 -16.00
N THR A 55 -16.76 13.37 -15.30
CA THR A 55 -17.85 14.32 -15.55
C THR A 55 -17.40 15.37 -16.58
N PHE A 56 -18.37 16.09 -17.15
CA PHE A 56 -18.09 17.20 -18.07
C PHE A 56 -17.48 18.44 -17.37
N GLU A 57 -17.40 18.45 -16.04
CA GLU A 57 -16.88 19.56 -15.24
C GLU A 57 -15.46 19.30 -14.71
N ASP A 58 -14.69 18.43 -15.41
CA ASP A 58 -13.36 17.99 -15.01
C ASP A 58 -13.32 17.32 -13.63
N GLU A 59 -14.31 16.49 -13.33
CA GLU A 59 -14.34 15.73 -12.08
C GLU A 59 -14.23 14.24 -12.35
N PHE A 60 -13.50 13.54 -11.49
CA PHE A 60 -13.46 12.09 -11.47
C PHE A 60 -14.37 11.60 -10.36
N ALA A 61 -15.45 10.91 -10.72
CA ALA A 61 -16.41 10.33 -9.81
C ALA A 61 -16.12 8.83 -9.62
N ILE A 62 -16.10 8.40 -8.36
CA ILE A 62 -15.97 7.00 -7.95
C ILE A 62 -17.23 6.63 -7.17
N ILE A 63 -17.91 5.58 -7.63
CA ILE A 63 -19.11 5.04 -6.99
C ILE A 63 -18.77 3.76 -6.27
N THR A 64 -19.07 3.72 -4.97
CA THR A 64 -18.93 2.54 -4.12
C THR A 64 -20.24 2.23 -3.41
N GLU A 65 -20.30 1.08 -2.74
CA GLU A 65 -21.34 0.86 -1.73
C GLU A 65 -21.36 1.99 -0.68
N LEU A 66 -22.56 2.35 -0.21
CA LEU A 66 -22.76 3.37 0.81
C LEU A 66 -22.61 2.78 2.21
N ALA A 67 -21.70 3.34 3.00
CA ALA A 67 -21.51 3.01 4.41
C ALA A 67 -22.40 3.88 5.31
N GLU A 68 -22.71 3.38 6.50
CA GLU A 68 -23.47 4.13 7.52
C GLU A 68 -22.58 5.20 8.18
N SER A 69 -21.29 4.89 8.37
CA SER A 69 -20.28 5.78 8.96
C SER A 69 -18.86 5.22 8.71
N ASN A 70 -17.83 5.90 9.23
CA ASN A 70 -16.48 5.35 9.35
C ASN A 70 -16.19 4.88 10.80
N LEU A 71 -15.08 4.17 11.00
CA LEU A 71 -14.71 3.58 12.28
C LEU A 71 -14.48 4.63 13.36
N TYR A 72 -13.97 5.81 12.99
CA TYR A 72 -13.84 6.94 13.91
C TYR A 72 -15.21 7.33 14.48
N THR A 73 -16.15 7.70 13.62
CA THR A 73 -17.51 8.10 14.04
C THR A 73 -18.20 6.97 14.80
N PHE A 74 -18.05 5.72 14.37
CA PHE A 74 -18.61 4.57 15.08
C PHE A 74 -18.03 4.43 16.49
N ARG A 75 -16.70 4.47 16.66
CA ARG A 75 -16.06 4.30 17.98
C ARG A 75 -16.36 5.45 18.93
N GLU A 76 -16.42 6.69 18.46
CA GLU A 76 -16.77 7.83 19.31
C GLU A 76 -18.18 7.70 19.91
N ASN A 77 -19.11 7.09 19.15
CA ASN A 77 -20.52 6.96 19.54
C ASN A 77 -20.88 5.58 20.15
N THR A 78 -19.91 4.69 20.35
CA THR A 78 -20.15 3.34 20.87
C THR A 78 -19.17 2.98 21.97
N GLU A 79 -19.61 2.14 22.90
CA GLU A 79 -18.72 1.39 23.79
C GLU A 79 -18.54 -0.04 23.30
N LEU A 80 -17.31 -0.53 23.36
CA LEU A 80 -16.92 -1.82 22.80
C LEU A 80 -16.34 -2.73 23.87
N THR A 81 -16.86 -3.95 23.91
CA THR A 81 -16.26 -5.05 24.66
C THR A 81 -15.01 -5.57 23.95
N ASN A 82 -14.16 -6.33 24.67
CA ASN A 82 -13.00 -6.98 24.07
C ASN A 82 -13.38 -7.89 22.88
N ALA A 83 -14.48 -8.62 22.95
CA ALA A 83 -14.95 -9.44 21.84
C ALA A 83 -15.28 -8.59 20.59
N GLN A 84 -15.93 -7.45 20.78
CA GLN A 84 -16.22 -6.53 19.68
C GLN A 84 -14.96 -5.88 19.10
N ILE A 85 -14.01 -5.44 19.94
CA ILE A 85 -12.72 -4.91 19.49
C ILE A 85 -11.97 -5.96 18.66
N ALA A 86 -11.89 -7.19 19.15
CA ALA A 86 -11.24 -8.29 18.45
C ALA A 86 -11.95 -8.60 17.11
N SER A 87 -13.28 -8.65 17.09
CA SER A 87 -14.07 -8.89 15.87
C SER A 87 -13.84 -7.82 14.81
N ILE A 88 -13.82 -6.53 15.19
CA ILE A 88 -13.50 -5.41 14.29
C ILE A 88 -12.10 -5.59 13.71
N MET A 89 -11.10 -5.81 14.55
CA MET A 89 -9.72 -5.97 14.11
C MET A 89 -9.53 -7.19 13.20
N ILE A 90 -10.19 -8.32 13.50
CA ILE A 90 -10.19 -9.53 12.67
C ILE A 90 -10.75 -9.23 11.27
N GLN A 91 -11.83 -8.46 11.16
CA GLN A 91 -12.40 -8.06 9.88
C GLN A 91 -11.44 -7.19 9.07
N ILE A 92 -10.81 -6.19 9.71
CA ILE A 92 -9.82 -5.33 9.06
C ILE A 92 -8.62 -6.18 8.58
N LEU A 93 -8.09 -7.06 9.44
CA LEU A 93 -6.96 -7.93 9.12
C LEU A 93 -7.24 -8.87 7.95
N LYS A 94 -8.44 -9.45 7.85
CA LYS A 94 -8.82 -10.28 6.69
C LYS A 94 -8.72 -9.48 5.38
N GLY A 95 -9.16 -8.21 5.40
CA GLY A 95 -8.98 -7.30 4.27
C GLY A 95 -7.51 -6.99 3.98
N THR A 96 -6.72 -6.67 5.01
CA THR A 96 -5.28 -6.37 4.86
C THR A 96 -4.49 -7.56 4.34
N ILE A 97 -4.74 -8.78 4.83
CA ILE A 97 -4.10 -10.01 4.35
C ILE A 97 -4.44 -10.23 2.86
N HIS A 98 -5.68 -9.98 2.45
CA HIS A 98 -6.06 -10.06 1.05
C HIS A 98 -5.26 -9.08 0.18
N LEU A 99 -5.08 -7.83 0.64
CA LEU A 99 -4.24 -6.83 -0.04
C LEU A 99 -2.78 -7.30 -0.15
N HIS A 100 -2.20 -7.74 0.97
CA HIS A 100 -0.81 -8.18 1.05
C HIS A 100 -0.55 -9.39 0.15
N ASN A 101 -1.48 -10.34 0.06
CA ASN A 101 -1.40 -11.50 -0.85
C ASN A 101 -1.41 -11.10 -2.34
N GLN A 102 -1.89 -9.90 -2.67
CA GLN A 102 -1.83 -9.32 -4.01
C GLN A 102 -0.66 -8.34 -4.17
N ASN A 103 0.29 -8.34 -3.22
CA ASN A 103 1.41 -7.39 -3.15
C ASN A 103 0.95 -5.92 -3.17
N VAL A 104 -0.18 -5.64 -2.52
CA VAL A 104 -0.73 -4.28 -2.34
C VAL A 104 -0.58 -3.89 -0.88
N MET A 105 0.04 -2.74 -0.63
CA MET A 105 0.07 -2.10 0.68
C MET A 105 -0.92 -0.94 0.71
N HIS A 106 -1.57 -0.71 1.84
CA HIS A 106 -2.49 0.41 1.98
C HIS A 106 -1.77 1.72 2.29
N ARG A 107 -0.77 1.71 3.19
CA ARG A 107 0.06 2.86 3.61
C ARG A 107 -0.64 4.03 4.31
N ASP A 108 -1.95 3.92 4.50
CA ASP A 108 -2.79 4.98 5.07
C ASP A 108 -3.96 4.38 5.87
N LEU A 109 -3.74 3.24 6.52
CA LEU A 109 -4.77 2.66 7.39
C LEU A 109 -5.00 3.58 8.59
N SER A 110 -6.21 4.11 8.71
CA SER A 110 -6.68 4.89 9.84
C SER A 110 -8.17 4.62 10.07
N PRO A 111 -8.75 5.01 11.22
CA PRO A 111 -10.18 4.89 11.47
C PRO A 111 -11.07 5.62 10.45
N ASP A 112 -10.56 6.63 9.74
CA ASP A 112 -11.28 7.31 8.65
C ASP A 112 -11.45 6.42 7.41
N ASN A 113 -10.45 5.55 7.15
CA ASN A 113 -10.36 4.70 5.98
C ASN A 113 -10.93 3.29 6.22
N ILE A 114 -11.67 3.10 7.32
CA ILE A 114 -12.44 1.89 7.63
C ILE A 114 -13.91 2.26 7.68
N LEU A 115 -14.70 1.73 6.75
CA LEU A 115 -16.14 1.96 6.62
C LEU A 115 -16.95 0.95 7.42
N VAL A 116 -18.07 1.41 7.97
CA VAL A 116 -18.96 0.65 8.85
C VAL A 116 -20.31 0.45 8.18
N PHE A 117 -20.80 -0.79 8.23
CA PHE A 117 -22.06 -1.24 7.63
C PHE A 117 -22.83 -2.14 8.59
N GLN A 118 -24.11 -2.34 8.28
CA GLN A 118 -24.99 -3.30 8.95
C GLN A 118 -25.07 -3.03 10.46
N ASN A 119 -25.29 -1.77 10.83
CA ASN A 119 -25.37 -1.29 12.21
C ASN A 119 -24.15 -1.66 13.06
N GLY A 120 -22.95 -1.49 12.53
CA GLY A 120 -21.71 -1.79 13.26
C GLY A 120 -21.31 -3.26 13.28
N GLN A 121 -21.91 -4.11 12.44
CA GLN A 121 -21.53 -5.53 12.35
C GLN A 121 -20.45 -5.80 11.30
N LYS A 122 -20.33 -4.94 10.28
CA LYS A 122 -19.43 -5.18 9.15
C LYS A 122 -18.50 -4.01 8.90
N PHE A 123 -17.21 -4.32 8.76
CA PHE A 123 -16.13 -3.34 8.60
C PHE A 123 -15.35 -3.61 7.31
N LYS A 124 -15.12 -2.56 6.52
CA LYS A 124 -14.42 -2.66 5.23
C LYS A 124 -13.38 -1.58 5.06
N ILE A 125 -12.23 -1.94 4.50
CA ILE A 125 -11.17 -1.01 4.13
C ILE A 125 -11.59 -0.20 2.90
N CYS A 126 -11.32 1.10 2.87
CA CYS A 126 -11.55 2.00 1.74
C CYS A 126 -10.38 2.97 1.51
N ASP A 127 -10.48 3.78 0.45
CA ASP A 127 -9.55 4.88 0.12
C ASP A 127 -8.08 4.46 -0.05
N PHE A 128 -7.80 3.84 -1.19
CA PHE A 128 -6.47 3.41 -1.61
C PHE A 128 -5.66 4.54 -2.28
N GLY A 129 -6.18 5.77 -2.28
CA GLY A 129 -5.70 6.88 -3.13
C GLY A 129 -4.45 7.60 -2.63
N MET A 130 -3.89 7.25 -1.46
CA MET A 130 -2.91 8.09 -0.76
C MET A 130 -1.68 7.32 -0.24
N ALA A 131 -0.72 7.05 -1.12
CA ALA A 131 0.69 7.01 -0.71
C ALA A 131 1.40 8.25 -1.27
N GLN A 132 1.57 9.25 -0.38
CA GLN A 132 2.30 10.51 -0.51
C GLN A 132 1.70 11.59 -1.43
N LEU A 133 1.03 12.58 -0.82
CA LEU A 133 1.53 13.96 -0.65
C LEU A 133 0.42 14.79 0.04
N LEU A 134 0.68 15.24 1.27
CA LEU A 134 0.06 16.39 1.93
C LEU A 134 -1.42 16.66 1.60
N SER A 135 -2.34 15.77 2.01
CA SER A 135 -3.76 16.12 2.02
C SER A 135 -4.06 16.95 3.26
N SER A 136 -4.06 18.27 3.09
CA SER A 136 -4.84 19.21 3.91
C SER A 136 -6.34 19.07 3.62
N SER A 137 -6.85 17.84 3.65
CA SER A 137 -8.27 17.59 3.84
C SER A 137 -8.61 17.82 5.32
N LYS A 138 -9.86 18.19 5.62
CA LYS A 138 -10.43 18.22 6.99
C LYS A 138 -10.54 16.80 7.61
N SER A 139 -9.57 15.94 7.32
CA SER A 139 -9.37 14.63 7.94
C SER A 139 -8.83 14.83 9.35
N PHE A 140 -9.29 13.96 10.25
CA PHE A 140 -8.92 13.88 11.67
C PHE A 140 -7.50 14.40 12.00
N VAL A 141 -7.40 15.27 13.01
CA VAL A 141 -6.15 15.90 13.50
C VAL A 141 -5.07 14.86 13.88
N GLY A 142 -5.45 13.59 14.06
CA GLY A 142 -4.54 12.50 14.41
C GLY A 142 -4.12 11.55 13.28
N LYS A 143 -4.49 11.80 12.02
CA LYS A 143 -4.04 10.95 10.89
C LYS A 143 -2.51 10.70 10.84
N PRO A 144 -1.65 11.68 11.17
CA PRO A 144 -0.21 11.45 11.26
C PRO A 144 0.22 10.40 12.31
N PHE A 145 -0.55 10.18 13.38
CA PHE A 145 -0.18 9.25 14.47
C PHE A 145 -0.27 7.77 14.07
N PHE A 146 -1.03 7.45 13.03
CA PHE A 146 -1.18 6.08 12.51
C PHE A 146 -0.03 5.67 11.59
N LYS A 147 0.78 6.64 11.14
CA LYS A 147 1.83 6.42 10.17
C LYS A 147 3.01 5.68 10.81
N ALA A 148 3.54 4.68 10.11
CA ALA A 148 4.71 3.96 10.55
C ALA A 148 5.97 4.85 10.51
N PRO A 149 6.90 4.69 11.48
CA PRO A 149 8.11 5.52 11.61
C PRO A 149 9.01 5.49 10.36
N GLU A 150 8.99 4.40 9.61
CA GLU A 150 9.84 4.20 8.43
C GLU A 150 9.26 4.81 7.15
N ILE A 151 8.01 5.30 7.12
CA ILE A 151 7.41 5.81 5.87
C ILE A 151 8.07 7.13 5.41
N ASP A 152 8.48 8.01 6.33
CA ASP A 152 9.00 9.35 6.01
C ASP A 152 10.52 9.43 5.89
N SER A 153 11.23 8.41 6.33
CA SER A 153 12.68 8.45 6.50
C SER A 153 13.46 8.11 5.22
N CYS A 154 12.79 7.86 4.08
CA CYS A 154 13.40 7.19 2.92
C CYS A 154 14.18 5.92 3.34
N GLU A 155 13.85 5.35 4.50
CA GLU A 155 14.52 4.18 5.04
C GLU A 155 14.16 2.95 4.24
N GLU A 156 15.04 1.96 4.36
CA GLU A 156 14.97 0.69 3.70
C GLU A 156 13.54 0.11 3.78
N PHE A 157 12.91 0.11 4.95
CA PHE A 157 11.62 -0.55 5.18
C PHE A 157 10.34 0.21 4.79
N SER A 158 10.43 1.42 4.23
CA SER A 158 9.24 2.20 3.78
C SER A 158 8.34 1.46 2.78
N TYR A 159 8.87 0.39 2.18
CA TYR A 159 8.24 -0.43 1.15
C TYR A 159 7.76 -1.80 1.63
N SER A 160 7.82 -2.06 2.94
CA SER A 160 7.41 -3.33 3.54
C SER A 160 5.93 -3.30 3.96
N THR A 161 5.23 -4.43 3.84
CA THR A 161 3.87 -4.63 4.39
C THR A 161 3.77 -4.33 5.89
N GLN A 162 4.90 -4.31 6.61
CA GLN A 162 5.00 -3.98 8.02
C GLN A 162 4.54 -2.57 8.37
N VAL A 163 4.51 -1.64 7.40
CA VAL A 163 3.96 -0.29 7.61
C VAL A 163 2.47 -0.34 7.95
N ASP A 164 1.72 -1.24 7.31
CA ASP A 164 0.29 -1.43 7.58
C ASP A 164 0.09 -2.07 8.96
N ILE A 165 1.00 -2.95 9.41
CA ILE A 165 0.94 -3.56 10.74
C ILE A 165 1.09 -2.53 11.85
N TRP A 166 1.99 -1.55 11.68
CA TRP A 166 2.11 -0.46 12.63
C TRP A 166 0.81 0.33 12.72
N SER A 167 0.25 0.73 11.58
CA SER A 167 -1.02 1.45 11.52
C SER A 167 -2.16 0.68 12.18
N LEU A 168 -2.25 -0.63 11.95
CA LEU A 168 -3.20 -1.52 12.62
C LEU A 168 -2.97 -1.59 14.14
N GLY A 169 -1.72 -1.52 14.61
CA GLY A 169 -1.40 -1.46 16.03
C GLY A 169 -1.91 -0.18 16.68
N VAL A 170 -1.75 0.96 16.00
CA VAL A 170 -2.30 2.25 16.46
C VAL A 170 -3.85 2.25 16.41
N ILE A 171 -4.46 1.61 15.41
CA ILE A 171 -5.92 1.39 15.35
C ILE A 171 -6.39 0.54 16.54
N LEU A 172 -5.71 -0.57 16.86
CA LEU A 172 -6.05 -1.39 18.03
C LEU A 172 -5.96 -0.57 19.32
N TYR A 173 -4.90 0.22 19.50
CA TYR A 173 -4.79 1.14 20.64
C TYR A 173 -5.94 2.15 20.70
N TYR A 174 -6.32 2.73 19.55
CA TYR A 174 -7.45 3.66 19.46
C TYR A 174 -8.79 2.98 19.81
N LEU A 175 -9.04 1.76 19.33
CA LEU A 175 -10.23 1.01 19.69
C LEU A 175 -10.30 0.74 21.19
N CYS A 176 -9.18 0.40 21.83
CA CYS A 176 -9.12 0.20 23.27
C CYS A 176 -9.34 1.49 24.07
N THR A 177 -8.81 2.63 23.62
CA THR A 177 -8.64 3.82 24.49
C THR A 177 -9.36 5.09 24.05
N LYS A 178 -9.90 5.13 22.83
CA LYS A 178 -10.35 6.34 22.11
C LYS A 178 -9.26 7.42 21.94
N LYS A 179 -7.99 7.07 22.13
CA LYS A 179 -6.83 7.98 22.01
C LYS A 179 -5.90 7.53 20.90
N CYS A 180 -5.25 8.49 20.26
CA CYS A 180 -4.20 8.24 19.26
C CYS A 180 -2.79 8.50 19.81
N GLN A 181 -2.70 8.91 21.09
CA GLN A 181 -1.48 9.24 21.79
C GLN A 181 -1.40 8.43 23.09
N TYR A 182 -0.18 8.06 23.47
CA TYR A 182 0.11 7.42 24.75
C TYR A 182 0.79 8.45 25.65
N GLN A 183 0.20 8.70 26.82
CA GLN A 183 0.72 9.67 27.80
C GLN A 183 1.00 11.06 27.18
N GLY A 184 0.13 11.51 26.26
CA GLY A 184 0.25 12.82 25.59
C GLY A 184 1.33 12.91 24.50
N LYS A 185 2.00 11.80 24.16
CA LYS A 185 3.00 11.72 23.09
C LYS A 185 2.57 10.72 22.01
N SER A 186 3.09 10.88 20.79
CA SER A 186 2.92 9.85 19.76
C SER A 186 3.65 8.57 20.18
N ILE A 187 3.04 7.41 19.92
CA ILE A 187 3.67 6.11 20.18
C ILE A 187 5.02 6.01 19.46
N GLU A 188 5.10 6.55 18.24
CA GLU A 188 6.34 6.65 17.47
C GLU A 188 7.47 7.35 18.25
N SER A 189 7.21 8.54 18.80
CA SER A 189 8.21 9.30 19.56
C SER A 189 8.68 8.57 20.80
N ILE A 190 7.77 7.84 21.46
CA ILE A 190 8.07 7.03 22.64
C ILE A 190 8.98 5.87 22.26
N LYS A 191 8.64 5.14 21.20
CA LYS A 191 9.42 3.99 20.73
C LYS A 191 10.79 4.39 20.18
N ARG A 192 10.93 5.59 19.60
CA ARG A 192 12.23 6.16 19.21
C ARG A 192 13.09 6.52 20.41
N GLN A 193 12.50 7.00 21.50
CA GLN A 193 13.20 7.30 22.76
C GLN A 193 13.61 6.03 23.51
N ASP A 194 12.74 5.03 23.54
CA ASP A 194 12.96 3.73 24.19
C ASP A 194 12.22 2.62 23.42
N GLN A 195 12.99 1.81 22.67
CA GLN A 195 12.44 0.72 21.86
C GLN A 195 11.83 -0.40 22.73
N THR A 196 12.27 -0.54 23.98
CA THR A 196 11.79 -1.56 24.92
C THR A 196 10.51 -1.15 25.63
N LYS A 197 10.10 0.11 25.49
CA LYS A 197 8.93 0.66 26.16
C LYS A 197 7.68 -0.12 25.80
N VAL A 198 7.02 -0.69 26.80
CA VAL A 198 5.73 -1.37 26.64
C VAL A 198 4.61 -0.33 26.73
N ILE A 199 3.68 -0.41 25.78
CA ILE A 199 2.43 0.36 25.78
C ILE A 199 1.42 -0.42 26.62
N LEU A 200 0.99 0.18 27.72
CA LEU A 200 0.03 -0.40 28.66
C LEU A 200 -1.40 0.03 28.29
N LEU A 201 -2.36 -0.83 28.62
CA LEU A 201 -3.79 -0.61 28.47
C LEU A 201 -4.46 -0.67 29.86
N ASP A 202 -5.66 -0.11 29.94
CA ASP A 202 -6.47 -0.19 31.15
C ASP A 202 -6.86 -1.65 31.46
N ASP A 203 -7.16 -1.95 32.73
CA ASP A 203 -7.33 -3.32 33.24
C ASP A 203 -8.29 -4.18 32.40
N GLU A 204 -9.36 -3.58 31.89
CA GLU A 204 -10.35 -4.26 31.05
C GLU A 204 -9.79 -4.68 29.68
N GLN A 205 -8.87 -3.91 29.09
CA GLN A 205 -8.31 -4.16 27.75
C GLN A 205 -6.90 -4.78 27.78
N LYS A 206 -6.36 -5.12 28.97
CA LYS A 206 -5.03 -5.75 29.13
C LYS A 206 -4.80 -6.98 28.25
N VAL A 207 -5.86 -7.69 27.92
CA VAL A 207 -5.81 -8.86 27.02
C VAL A 207 -5.16 -8.56 25.66
N PHE A 208 -5.20 -7.32 25.19
CA PHE A 208 -4.60 -6.90 23.92
C PHE A 208 -3.14 -6.45 24.03
N GLU A 209 -2.62 -6.18 25.23
CA GLU A 209 -1.25 -5.67 25.40
C GLU A 209 -0.17 -6.53 24.71
N PRO A 210 -0.21 -7.88 24.78
CA PRO A 210 0.82 -8.70 24.17
C PRO A 210 0.87 -8.55 22.64
N VAL A 211 -0.28 -8.62 21.97
CA VAL A 211 -0.37 -8.46 20.50
C VAL A 211 -0.10 -7.02 20.08
N LEU A 212 -0.61 -6.04 20.83
CA LEU A 212 -0.39 -4.62 20.57
C LEU A 212 1.10 -4.27 20.56
N ASN A 213 1.86 -4.74 21.55
CA ASN A 213 3.29 -4.44 21.64
C ASN A 213 4.14 -5.21 20.62
N LYS A 214 3.67 -6.36 20.14
CA LYS A 214 4.27 -7.07 18.99
C LYS A 214 4.06 -6.31 17.67
N MET A 215 2.90 -5.66 17.49
CA MET A 215 2.62 -4.82 16.32
C MET A 215 3.39 -3.50 16.34
N LEU A 216 3.57 -2.90 17.52
CA LEU A 216 4.22 -1.60 17.71
C LEU A 216 5.74 -1.70 17.98
N GLN A 217 6.42 -2.68 17.41
CA GLN A 217 7.89 -2.74 17.43
C GLN A 217 8.46 -1.66 16.50
N LEU A 218 9.44 -0.87 16.98
CA LEU A 218 10.03 0.18 16.14
C LEU A 218 10.69 -0.44 14.90
N ASN A 219 11.47 -1.50 15.10
CA ASN A 219 12.11 -2.25 14.03
C ASN A 219 11.07 -3.11 13.27
N PRO A 220 10.82 -2.85 11.97
CA PRO A 220 9.86 -3.61 11.15
C PRO A 220 10.16 -5.11 11.09
N ALA A 221 11.43 -5.51 11.15
CA ALA A 221 11.83 -6.91 11.11
C ALA A 221 11.47 -7.70 12.39
N LEU A 222 11.19 -7.00 13.49
CA LEU A 222 10.76 -7.59 14.75
C LEU A 222 9.23 -7.52 14.95
N ARG A 223 8.53 -6.78 14.08
CA ARG A 223 7.06 -6.76 14.11
C ARG A 223 6.52 -8.08 13.61
N ILE A 224 5.43 -8.51 14.23
CA ILE A 224 4.66 -9.65 13.73
C ILE A 224 3.97 -9.31 12.41
N ASP A 225 3.63 -10.31 11.60
CA ASP A 225 2.87 -10.08 10.36
C ASP A 225 1.35 -10.10 10.57
N ALA A 226 0.58 -9.74 9.54
CA ALA A 226 -0.89 -9.65 9.63
C ALA A 226 -1.57 -10.97 10.01
N ILE A 227 -0.99 -12.11 9.63
CA ILE A 227 -1.58 -13.43 9.92
C ILE A 227 -1.33 -13.79 11.38
N GLN A 228 -0.12 -13.54 11.89
CA GLN A 228 0.21 -13.71 13.30
C GLN A 228 -0.68 -12.83 14.19
N VAL A 229 -0.95 -11.57 13.80
CA VAL A 229 -1.90 -10.70 14.52
C VAL A 229 -3.30 -11.32 14.55
N LEU A 230 -3.79 -11.80 13.40
CA LEU A 230 -5.10 -12.42 13.27
C LEU A 230 -5.24 -13.62 14.23
N LEU A 231 -4.20 -14.44 14.34
CA LEU A 231 -4.18 -15.61 15.21
C LEU A 231 -4.25 -15.25 16.68
N GLU A 232 -3.49 -14.25 17.12
CA GLU A 232 -3.53 -13.79 18.51
C GLU A 232 -4.91 -13.23 18.87
N LEU A 233 -5.56 -12.50 17.95
CA LEU A 233 -6.89 -11.95 18.18
C LEU A 233 -8.00 -13.00 18.18
N CYS A 234 -7.89 -14.06 17.36
CA CYS A 234 -8.85 -15.18 17.40
C CYS A 234 -8.87 -15.87 18.76
N LYS A 235 -7.71 -15.97 19.45
CA LYS A 235 -7.63 -16.52 20.81
C LYS A 235 -8.40 -15.66 21.81
N VAL A 236 -8.37 -14.34 21.64
CA VAL A 236 -9.12 -13.39 22.50
C VAL A 236 -10.62 -13.49 22.24
N ASN A 237 -11.04 -13.75 21.00
CA ASN A 237 -12.45 -13.74 20.60
C ASN A 237 -13.16 -15.11 20.73
N ASN A 238 -12.47 -16.17 21.18
CA ASN A 238 -12.98 -17.55 21.18
C ASN A 238 -13.58 -18.03 19.84
N GLU A 239 -13.16 -17.42 18.71
CA GLU A 239 -13.58 -17.82 17.37
C GLU A 239 -12.87 -19.11 16.95
N PRO A 240 -13.55 -20.04 16.26
CA PRO A 240 -12.88 -21.22 15.71
C PRO A 240 -11.77 -20.77 14.76
N GLN A 241 -10.57 -21.25 15.06
CA GLN A 241 -9.40 -21.08 14.23
C GLN A 241 -9.72 -21.55 12.80
N ASN A 242 -9.51 -20.68 11.80
CA ASN A 242 -9.73 -21.04 10.41
C ASN A 242 -8.57 -21.94 9.95
N ASN A 243 -8.68 -23.24 10.23
CA ASN A 243 -7.61 -24.22 10.06
C ASN A 243 -6.97 -24.18 8.66
N ASN A 244 -7.71 -23.85 7.59
CA ASN A 244 -7.14 -23.73 6.24
C ASN A 244 -6.17 -22.56 6.05
N LEU A 245 -6.42 -21.41 6.68
CA LEU A 245 -5.50 -20.25 6.64
C LEU A 245 -4.28 -20.50 7.51
N ILE A 246 -4.50 -21.20 8.63
CA ILE A 246 -3.46 -21.60 9.57
C ILE A 246 -2.58 -22.66 8.93
N GLU A 247 -3.13 -23.70 8.32
CA GLU A 247 -2.37 -24.71 7.59
C GLU A 247 -1.59 -24.10 6.43
N LYS A 248 -2.16 -23.15 5.68
CA LYS A 248 -1.38 -22.43 4.65
C LYS A 248 -0.29 -21.55 5.23
N HIS A 249 -0.56 -20.82 6.31
CA HIS A 249 0.42 -19.96 6.94
C HIS A 249 1.49 -20.75 7.69
N ILE A 250 1.12 -21.81 8.40
CA ILE A 250 2.00 -22.81 9.00
C ILE A 250 2.78 -23.50 7.90
N GLN A 251 2.21 -23.89 6.76
CA GLN A 251 2.98 -24.44 5.64
C GLN A 251 3.96 -23.42 5.06
N ILE A 252 3.56 -22.14 4.92
CA ILE A 252 4.46 -21.05 4.53
C ILE A 252 5.50 -20.78 5.61
N GLU A 253 5.14 -20.87 6.90
CA GLU A 253 6.00 -20.64 8.05
C GLU A 253 6.90 -21.84 8.34
N GLU A 254 6.51 -23.06 8.02
CA GLU A 254 7.25 -24.32 8.08
C GLU A 254 8.11 -24.48 6.84
N GLU A 255 7.71 -23.99 5.68
CA GLU A 255 8.65 -23.72 4.57
C GLU A 255 9.63 -22.61 5.00
N LYS A 256 9.17 -21.63 5.81
CA LYS A 256 10.06 -20.65 6.44
C LYS A 256 10.91 -21.24 7.59
N GLN A 257 10.48 -22.25 8.35
CA GLN A 257 11.11 -22.73 9.60
C GLN A 257 11.82 -24.08 9.44
N SER A 258 11.39 -24.96 8.52
CA SER A 258 12.15 -26.15 8.08
C SER A 258 13.46 -25.77 7.37
N GLN A 259 13.66 -24.48 7.15
CA GLN A 259 14.88 -23.86 6.64
C GLN A 259 15.55 -22.96 7.71
N ILE A 260 15.11 -22.99 8.99
CA ILE A 260 15.70 -22.27 10.13
C ILE A 260 15.83 -23.26 11.31
N SER A 261 16.99 -23.89 11.42
CA SER A 261 17.38 -24.68 12.60
C SER A 261 17.99 -23.78 13.69
N PRO A 262 17.89 -24.16 14.97
CA PRO A 262 18.41 -23.35 16.07
C PRO A 262 19.94 -23.43 16.13
N PHE A 263 20.59 -22.28 15.98
CA PHE A 263 21.97 -21.93 16.34
C PHE A 263 23.07 -22.98 16.14
N ILE A 264 23.96 -22.73 15.17
CA ILE A 264 25.41 -22.53 15.37
C ILE A 264 25.98 -21.88 14.10
N ASP A 265 26.91 -20.96 14.34
CA ASP A 265 27.70 -20.15 13.41
C ASP A 265 28.40 -20.98 12.31
N ASP A 266 28.08 -20.64 11.05
CA ASP A 266 28.86 -20.82 9.79
C ASP A 266 27.96 -20.63 8.53
N ASN A 267 26.63 -20.52 8.71
CA ASN A 267 25.69 -20.14 7.65
C ASN A 267 24.92 -18.87 8.06
N GLN A 268 24.96 -17.83 7.23
CA GLN A 268 24.29 -16.55 7.45
C GLN A 268 22.76 -16.79 7.54
N ASN A 269 22.25 -16.83 8.76
CA ASN A 269 20.83 -16.90 9.10
C ASN A 269 20.45 -15.67 9.93
N GLY A 270 19.30 -15.05 9.64
CA GLY A 270 18.85 -13.82 10.30
C GLY A 270 19.35 -12.55 9.61
N LYS A 271 19.37 -11.41 10.31
CA LYS A 271 19.84 -10.15 9.71
C LYS A 271 21.37 -10.15 9.61
N GLY A 272 21.90 -9.84 8.44
CA GLY A 272 23.34 -9.84 8.20
C GLY A 272 23.74 -8.92 7.06
N ARG A 273 25.00 -8.50 7.10
CA ARG A 273 25.63 -7.72 6.04
C ARG A 273 26.69 -8.57 5.35
N ALA A 274 26.57 -8.74 4.03
CA ALA A 274 27.60 -9.36 3.21
C ALA A 274 28.23 -8.31 2.29
N ILE A 275 29.56 -8.39 2.15
CA ILE A 275 30.33 -7.66 1.14
C ILE A 275 30.82 -8.71 0.16
N PHE A 276 30.42 -8.58 -1.10
CA PHE A 276 30.79 -9.52 -2.16
C PHE A 276 32.14 -9.13 -2.77
N THR A 277 32.76 -10.08 -3.47
CA THR A 277 34.08 -9.91 -4.08
C THR A 277 34.12 -8.82 -5.15
N ASP A 278 32.98 -8.52 -5.76
CA ASP A 278 32.82 -7.46 -6.76
C ASP A 278 32.64 -6.07 -6.12
N GLY A 279 32.65 -5.97 -4.78
CA GLY A 279 32.44 -4.75 -4.02
C GLY A 279 30.97 -4.43 -3.72
N SER A 280 30.02 -5.22 -4.24
CA SER A 280 28.62 -5.06 -3.89
C SER A 280 28.37 -5.41 -2.42
N VAL A 281 27.31 -4.84 -1.85
CA VAL A 281 26.97 -4.97 -0.43
C VAL A 281 25.51 -5.33 -0.30
N TYR A 282 25.20 -6.39 0.43
CA TYR A 282 23.84 -6.66 0.87
C TYR A 282 23.72 -6.48 2.37
N ASP A 283 22.68 -5.78 2.81
CA ASP A 283 22.25 -5.69 4.20
C ASP A 283 20.78 -6.12 4.26
N GLY A 284 20.48 -7.23 4.94
CA GLY A 284 19.12 -7.75 4.94
C GLY A 284 18.99 -9.09 5.63
N LEU A 285 17.83 -9.73 5.45
CA LEU A 285 17.55 -11.03 6.03
C LEU A 285 18.14 -12.16 5.17
N TRP A 286 18.80 -13.08 5.85
CA TRP A 286 19.42 -14.25 5.27
C TRP A 286 18.83 -15.52 5.85
N LYS A 287 18.85 -16.56 5.02
CA LYS A 287 18.43 -17.89 5.39
C LYS A 287 19.13 -18.91 4.52
N ASN A 288 19.91 -19.79 5.13
CA ASN A 288 20.79 -20.76 4.48
C ASN A 288 21.67 -20.10 3.41
N ASN A 289 22.27 -18.94 3.73
CA ASN A 289 23.06 -18.12 2.81
C ASN A 289 22.29 -17.58 1.58
N ILE A 290 20.96 -17.64 1.60
CA ILE A 290 20.07 -17.11 0.57
C ILE A 290 19.41 -15.83 1.11
N LYS A 291 19.40 -14.78 0.29
CA LYS A 291 18.68 -13.52 0.58
C LYS A 291 17.18 -13.80 0.64
N VAL A 292 16.53 -13.43 1.73
CA VAL A 292 15.08 -13.61 1.93
C VAL A 292 14.49 -12.37 2.60
N GLY A 293 13.17 -12.25 2.61
CA GLY A 293 12.48 -11.15 3.30
C GLY A 293 12.98 -9.78 2.84
N PHE A 294 13.01 -8.81 3.73
CA PHE A 294 13.44 -7.46 3.36
C PHE A 294 14.96 -7.31 3.35
N GLY A 295 15.49 -6.60 2.36
CA GLY A 295 16.90 -6.22 2.33
C GLY A 295 17.23 -5.10 1.36
N ARG A 296 18.42 -4.55 1.53
CA ARG A 296 19.06 -3.58 0.65
C ARG A 296 20.28 -4.19 0.00
N PHE A 297 20.39 -4.01 -1.31
CA PHE A 297 21.55 -4.41 -2.10
C PHE A 297 22.12 -3.19 -2.80
N ILE A 298 23.37 -2.85 -2.49
CA ILE A 298 24.16 -1.84 -3.18
C ILE A 298 25.03 -2.59 -4.19
N PHE A 299 24.79 -2.36 -5.46
CA PHE A 299 25.56 -2.94 -6.54
C PHE A 299 26.89 -2.16 -6.69
N ASN A 300 27.88 -2.81 -7.28
CA ASN A 300 29.22 -2.23 -7.45
C ASN A 300 29.24 -1.06 -8.46
N ASP A 301 28.27 -1.00 -9.35
CA ASP A 301 28.03 0.07 -10.30
C ASP A 301 27.32 1.28 -9.66
N GLY A 302 26.95 1.19 -8.38
CA GLY A 302 26.26 2.24 -7.61
C GLY A 302 24.74 2.12 -7.62
N ASP A 303 24.16 1.17 -8.37
CA ASP A 303 22.74 0.89 -8.29
C ASP A 303 22.36 0.44 -6.87
N VAL A 304 21.12 0.70 -6.46
CA VAL A 304 20.62 0.30 -5.15
C VAL A 304 19.24 -0.32 -5.29
N TYR A 305 19.09 -1.57 -4.86
CA TYR A 305 17.78 -2.16 -4.62
C TYR A 305 17.45 -2.14 -3.13
N ILE A 306 16.20 -1.82 -2.82
CA ILE A 306 15.63 -1.85 -1.48
C ILE A 306 14.26 -2.50 -1.60
N GLY A 307 14.08 -3.69 -1.03
CA GLY A 307 12.80 -4.37 -1.15
C GLY A 307 12.83 -5.80 -0.66
N GLU A 308 11.77 -6.51 -0.98
CA GLU A 308 11.62 -7.90 -0.60
C GLU A 308 12.43 -8.85 -1.52
N TYR A 309 12.85 -9.97 -0.93
CA TYR A 309 13.61 -11.06 -1.52
C TYR A 309 12.91 -12.38 -1.18
N LYS A 310 12.86 -13.28 -2.16
CA LYS A 310 12.43 -14.66 -1.98
C LYS A 310 13.35 -15.55 -2.79
N ASP A 311 13.86 -16.61 -2.15
CA ASP A 311 14.76 -17.59 -2.78
C ASP A 311 15.95 -16.92 -3.50
N GLY A 312 16.50 -15.84 -2.92
CA GLY A 312 17.68 -15.14 -3.41
C GLY A 312 17.41 -14.07 -4.46
N THR A 313 16.18 -13.99 -4.97
CA THR A 313 15.77 -13.08 -6.06
C THR A 313 14.82 -12.01 -5.56
N ARG A 314 14.81 -10.83 -6.21
CA ARG A 314 13.87 -9.75 -5.88
C ARG A 314 12.44 -10.23 -6.14
N ASN A 315 11.61 -10.12 -5.12
CA ASN A 315 10.21 -10.55 -5.15
C ASN A 315 9.39 -9.60 -4.28
N GLY A 316 8.07 -9.54 -4.45
CA GLY A 316 7.21 -8.66 -3.65
C GLY A 316 7.34 -7.20 -4.08
N TYR A 317 7.24 -6.26 -3.16
CA TYR A 317 7.39 -4.84 -3.48
C TYR A 317 8.82 -4.36 -3.26
N GLY A 318 9.33 -3.52 -4.16
CA GLY A 318 10.70 -3.02 -4.04
C GLY A 318 10.97 -1.78 -4.88
N LYS A 319 11.99 -1.03 -4.44
CA LYS A 319 12.52 0.15 -5.10
C LYS A 319 13.92 -0.14 -5.63
N TYR A 320 14.16 0.21 -6.88
CA TYR A 320 15.45 0.12 -7.53
C TYR A 320 15.86 1.51 -7.99
N CYS A 321 16.88 2.07 -7.36
CA CYS A 321 17.52 3.32 -7.74
C CYS A 321 18.70 2.99 -8.64
N TYR A 322 18.69 3.53 -9.85
CA TYR A 322 19.79 3.40 -10.78
C TYR A 322 20.81 4.51 -10.49
N ASN A 323 22.09 4.23 -10.68
CA ASN A 323 23.17 5.19 -10.48
C ASN A 323 23.07 6.41 -11.43
N ASP A 324 22.41 6.24 -12.57
CA ASP A 324 22.09 7.32 -13.51
C ASP A 324 20.98 8.27 -13.04
N GLY A 325 20.41 8.03 -11.85
CA GLY A 325 19.33 8.81 -11.24
C GLY A 325 17.92 8.32 -11.60
N ASN A 326 17.79 7.33 -12.49
CA ASN A 326 16.51 6.69 -12.75
C ASN A 326 16.04 5.90 -11.52
N MET A 327 14.75 5.61 -11.45
CA MET A 327 14.17 4.91 -10.31
C MET A 327 12.98 4.07 -10.74
N TYR A 328 12.93 2.81 -10.34
CA TYR A 328 11.72 2.00 -10.36
C TYR A 328 11.21 1.75 -8.95
N GLU A 329 9.91 1.83 -8.74
CA GLU A 329 9.26 1.45 -7.50
C GLU A 329 7.99 0.67 -7.84
N GLY A 330 7.90 -0.60 -7.45
CA GLY A 330 6.76 -1.42 -7.81
C GLY A 330 6.96 -2.88 -7.46
N GLN A 331 6.12 -3.72 -8.08
CA GLN A 331 6.14 -5.15 -7.83
C GLN A 331 7.26 -5.85 -8.62
N TRP A 332 7.82 -6.88 -8.00
CA TRP A 332 8.89 -7.73 -8.51
C TRP A 332 8.49 -9.20 -8.38
N VAL A 333 8.83 -9.99 -9.39
CA VAL A 333 8.75 -11.45 -9.33
C VAL A 333 10.00 -12.00 -9.99
N ASN A 334 10.78 -12.78 -9.25
CA ASN A 334 12.02 -13.41 -9.73
C ASN A 334 12.92 -12.44 -10.52
N ASP A 335 13.30 -11.33 -9.87
CA ASP A 335 14.15 -10.27 -10.45
C ASP A 335 13.56 -9.48 -11.62
N SER A 336 12.30 -9.71 -11.98
CA SER A 336 11.60 -8.99 -13.04
C SER A 336 10.55 -8.05 -12.49
N LYS A 337 10.48 -6.83 -13.04
CA LYS A 337 9.38 -5.89 -12.80
C LYS A 337 8.10 -6.51 -13.34
N GLU A 338 7.11 -6.62 -12.47
CA GLU A 338 5.81 -7.22 -12.74
C GLU A 338 4.71 -6.35 -12.14
N GLY A 339 3.47 -6.60 -12.53
CA GLY A 339 2.30 -5.95 -11.94
C GLY A 339 2.36 -4.42 -12.00
N LEU A 340 1.86 -3.72 -10.99
CA LEU A 340 1.89 -2.26 -10.92
C LEU A 340 3.24 -1.74 -10.45
N GLY A 341 3.74 -0.72 -11.15
CA GLY A 341 4.97 -0.06 -10.80
C GLY A 341 5.08 1.34 -11.40
N GLN A 342 5.84 2.19 -10.72
CA GLN A 342 6.26 3.50 -11.18
C GLN A 342 7.71 3.44 -11.64
N PHE A 343 8.02 4.02 -12.79
CA PHE A 343 9.37 4.34 -13.21
C PHE A 343 9.49 5.85 -13.33
N LYS A 344 10.50 6.44 -12.69
CA LYS A 344 10.86 7.85 -12.82
C LYS A 344 12.21 7.92 -13.51
N TRP A 345 12.27 8.72 -14.55
CA TRP A 345 13.52 9.04 -15.22
C TRP A 345 14.16 10.27 -14.55
N ASN A 346 15.49 10.35 -14.61
CA ASN A 346 16.24 11.46 -14.01
C ASN A 346 15.91 12.83 -14.64
N ASP A 347 15.43 12.84 -15.87
CA ASP A 347 14.94 14.03 -16.56
C ASP A 347 13.56 14.52 -16.09
N GLY A 348 12.92 13.77 -15.17
CA GLY A 348 11.62 14.09 -14.59
C GLY A 348 10.44 13.42 -15.30
N ASP A 349 10.67 12.73 -16.42
CA ASP A 349 9.65 11.89 -17.04
C ASP A 349 9.27 10.75 -16.09
N GLN A 350 8.04 10.25 -16.20
CA GLN A 350 7.59 9.16 -15.34
C GLN A 350 6.50 8.31 -15.96
N TYR A 351 6.49 7.03 -15.63
CA TYR A 351 5.48 6.08 -16.03
C TYR A 351 4.91 5.42 -14.80
N TYR A 352 3.60 5.28 -14.73
CA TYR A 352 2.94 4.42 -13.77
C TYR A 352 1.93 3.55 -14.49
N GLY A 353 1.99 2.25 -14.27
CA GLY A 353 1.07 1.34 -14.91
C GLY A 353 1.48 -0.09 -14.71
N GLN A 354 0.89 -0.98 -15.51
CA GLN A 354 1.23 -2.39 -15.44
C GLN A 354 2.58 -2.67 -16.13
N TRP A 355 3.26 -3.67 -15.60
CA TRP A 355 4.56 -4.19 -16.02
C TRP A 355 4.43 -5.70 -16.19
N ALA A 356 5.12 -6.22 -17.18
CA ALA A 356 5.31 -7.65 -17.36
C ALA A 356 6.67 -7.91 -17.98
N ASN A 357 7.47 -8.78 -17.37
CA ASN A 357 8.81 -9.15 -17.79
C ASN A 357 9.68 -7.92 -18.08
N ASN A 358 9.76 -6.99 -17.13
CA ASN A 358 10.53 -5.74 -17.23
C ASN A 358 10.04 -4.73 -18.30
N LYS A 359 8.88 -4.96 -18.91
CA LYS A 359 8.31 -4.09 -19.96
C LYS A 359 6.99 -3.50 -19.52
N ARG A 360 6.70 -2.27 -19.98
CA ARG A 360 5.38 -1.66 -19.80
C ARG A 360 4.35 -2.53 -20.52
N ASN A 361 3.29 -2.89 -19.84
CA ASN A 361 2.23 -3.74 -20.36
C ASN A 361 0.89 -3.25 -19.82
N GLY A 362 -0.23 -3.56 -20.47
CA GLY A 362 -1.56 -3.15 -19.99
C GLY A 362 -1.73 -1.64 -19.85
N VAL A 363 -2.60 -1.20 -18.95
CA VAL A 363 -2.93 0.24 -18.80
C VAL A 363 -1.85 0.97 -18.00
N GLY A 364 -1.52 2.20 -18.43
CA GLY A 364 -0.65 3.10 -17.68
C GLY A 364 -0.79 4.57 -18.07
N VAL A 365 -0.22 5.43 -17.24
CA VAL A 365 0.03 6.86 -17.49
C VAL A 365 1.52 7.05 -17.71
N PHE A 366 1.91 7.65 -18.82
CA PHE A 366 3.26 8.12 -19.10
C PHE A 366 3.26 9.64 -19.16
N THR A 367 4.22 10.26 -18.48
CA THR A 367 4.46 11.70 -18.50
C THR A 367 5.76 11.94 -19.21
N PHE A 368 5.69 12.64 -20.33
CA PHE A 368 6.82 12.96 -21.18
C PHE A 368 6.85 14.45 -21.42
N LYS A 369 7.90 15.14 -20.97
CA LYS A 369 8.02 16.60 -21.06
C LYS A 369 6.78 17.34 -20.52
N LYS A 370 6.17 16.77 -19.46
CA LYS A 370 4.92 17.20 -18.79
C LYS A 370 3.61 16.92 -19.55
N ASP A 371 3.66 16.48 -20.80
CA ASP A 371 2.47 15.95 -21.48
C ASP A 371 2.09 14.60 -20.87
N ILE A 372 0.79 14.32 -20.79
CA ILE A 372 0.25 13.10 -20.18
C ILE A 372 -0.29 12.19 -21.27
N TYR A 373 0.18 10.95 -21.27
CA TYR A 373 -0.26 9.88 -22.14
C TYR A 373 -0.94 8.81 -21.29
N LEU A 374 -2.24 8.62 -21.43
CA LEU A 374 -2.99 7.54 -20.80
C LEU A 374 -3.33 6.50 -21.85
N GLY A 375 -2.95 5.25 -21.64
CA GLY A 375 -3.33 4.23 -22.61
C GLY A 375 -2.82 2.84 -22.30
N GLN A 376 -2.94 1.96 -23.28
CA GLN A 376 -2.54 0.56 -23.17
C GLN A 376 -1.17 0.31 -23.83
N TYR A 377 -0.35 -0.48 -23.18
CA TYR A 377 0.97 -0.84 -23.63
C TYR A 377 1.03 -2.35 -23.86
N MET A 378 1.76 -2.77 -24.90
CA MET A 378 2.10 -4.17 -25.12
C MET A 378 3.59 -4.27 -25.40
N LYS A 379 4.34 -4.93 -24.51
CA LYS A 379 5.80 -5.06 -24.60
C LYS A 379 6.49 -3.70 -24.82
N SER A 380 6.08 -2.70 -24.02
CA SER A 380 6.55 -1.31 -24.05
C SER A 380 6.13 -0.45 -25.25
N LYS A 381 5.31 -0.97 -26.17
CA LYS A 381 4.78 -0.23 -27.32
C LYS A 381 3.33 0.20 -27.08
N ASP A 382 2.97 1.37 -27.59
CA ASP A 382 1.58 1.85 -27.57
C ASP A 382 0.67 0.85 -28.28
N HIS A 383 -0.48 0.58 -27.67
CA HIS A 383 -1.48 -0.36 -28.14
C HIS A 383 -2.88 0.18 -27.81
N ALA A 384 -3.88 -0.29 -28.56
CA ALA A 384 -5.27 0.08 -28.42
C ALA A 384 -5.46 1.61 -28.33
N ILE A 385 -6.24 2.10 -27.37
CA ILE A 385 -6.54 3.53 -27.23
C ILE A 385 -5.47 4.21 -26.38
N GLN A 386 -4.97 5.35 -26.88
CA GLN A 386 -4.11 6.29 -26.19
C GLN A 386 -4.81 7.64 -26.13
N MET A 387 -4.79 8.28 -24.96
CA MET A 387 -5.24 9.63 -24.72
C MET A 387 -4.02 10.51 -24.42
N LEU A 388 -3.83 11.58 -25.16
CA LEU A 388 -2.83 12.61 -24.90
C LEU A 388 -3.54 13.83 -24.31
N ILE A 389 -2.98 14.38 -23.24
CA ILE A 389 -3.33 15.67 -22.66
C ILE A 389 -2.06 16.49 -22.63
N THR A 390 -2.01 17.58 -23.40
CA THR A 390 -0.84 18.46 -23.44
C THR A 390 -0.69 19.23 -22.12
N ASN A 391 0.54 19.56 -21.74
CA ASN A 391 0.83 20.25 -20.47
C ASN A 391 0.14 21.62 -20.34
N ASP A 392 -0.15 22.28 -21.45
CA ASP A 392 -0.91 23.54 -21.48
C ASP A 392 -2.42 23.34 -21.33
N GLY A 393 -2.90 22.09 -21.26
CA GLY A 393 -4.31 21.70 -21.24
C GLY A 393 -5.08 22.11 -22.51
N GLY A 394 -4.38 22.64 -23.51
CA GLY A 394 -4.98 23.19 -24.72
C GLY A 394 -5.40 22.11 -25.71
N GLN A 395 -4.87 20.90 -25.61
CA GLN A 395 -5.13 19.84 -26.57
C GLN A 395 -5.36 18.50 -25.89
N ILE A 396 -6.50 17.89 -26.22
CA ILE A 396 -6.83 16.52 -25.86
C ILE A 396 -6.95 15.72 -27.14
N GLU A 397 -6.21 14.62 -27.23
CA GLU A 397 -6.31 13.71 -28.37
C GLU A 397 -6.55 12.30 -27.91
N ILE A 398 -7.45 11.60 -28.61
CA ILE A 398 -7.67 10.17 -28.46
C ILE A 398 -7.27 9.52 -29.77
N ARG A 399 -6.33 8.59 -29.70
CA ARG A 399 -5.70 7.93 -30.84
C ARG A 399 -5.72 6.42 -30.64
N ARG A 400 -5.85 5.67 -31.72
CA ARG A 400 -5.76 4.21 -31.73
C ARG A 400 -4.43 3.77 -32.30
N TYR A 401 -3.73 2.88 -31.58
CA TYR A 401 -2.42 2.34 -31.94
C TYR A 401 -2.46 0.81 -32.03
N GLU A 402 -1.67 0.26 -32.95
CA GLU A 402 -1.38 -1.17 -33.03
C GLU A 402 0.14 -1.38 -33.13
N ASN A 403 0.70 -2.14 -32.19
CA ASN A 403 2.13 -2.45 -32.13
C ASN A 403 3.06 -1.23 -32.22
N GLY A 404 2.66 -0.12 -31.59
CA GLY A 404 3.38 1.15 -31.58
C GLY A 404 3.17 2.02 -32.82
N LYS A 405 2.28 1.65 -33.75
CA LYS A 405 1.94 2.46 -34.92
C LYS A 405 0.57 3.09 -34.75
N LEU A 406 0.46 4.40 -35.03
CA LEU A 406 -0.82 5.09 -35.09
C LEU A 406 -1.65 4.48 -36.23
N VAL A 407 -2.83 3.99 -35.89
CA VAL A 407 -3.83 3.50 -36.84
C VAL A 407 -4.78 4.62 -37.22
N GLU A 408 -5.28 5.36 -36.21
CA GLU A 408 -6.33 6.36 -36.40
C GLU A 408 -6.33 7.39 -35.26
N THR A 409 -6.69 8.64 -35.57
CA THR A 409 -7.04 9.65 -34.56
C THR A 409 -8.57 9.66 -34.41
N LEU A 410 -9.06 9.27 -33.23
CA LEU A 410 -10.48 9.15 -32.91
C LEU A 410 -11.09 10.48 -32.49
N LEU A 411 -10.34 11.29 -31.76
CA LEU A 411 -10.76 12.59 -31.26
C LEU A 411 -9.57 13.53 -31.20
N LYS A 412 -9.78 14.77 -31.60
CA LYS A 412 -8.84 15.87 -31.40
C LYS A 412 -9.63 17.10 -30.97
N ILE A 413 -9.40 17.55 -29.75
CA ILE A 413 -9.96 18.78 -29.20
C ILE A 413 -8.82 19.78 -29.10
N GLU A 414 -9.02 20.95 -29.69
CA GLU A 414 -8.11 22.09 -29.61
C GLU A 414 -8.78 23.20 -28.81
N ASN A 415 -8.02 23.88 -27.95
CA ASN A 415 -8.49 24.86 -26.97
C ASN A 415 -9.47 24.30 -25.93
N ALA A 416 -9.21 23.12 -25.37
CA ALA A 416 -10.07 22.51 -24.34
C ALA A 416 -10.28 23.38 -23.07
N LEU A 417 -9.47 24.42 -22.88
CA LEU A 417 -9.57 25.39 -21.77
C LEU A 417 -10.15 26.77 -22.18
N LYS A 418 -10.74 26.93 -23.38
CA LYS A 418 -11.46 28.17 -23.77
C LYS A 418 -12.97 28.05 -23.65
#